data_AF-A0A183CQ14-F1
#
_entry.id   AF-A0A183CQ14-F1
#
_cell.length_a   1.000
_cell.length_b   1.000
_cell.length_c   1.000
_cell.angle_alpha   90.00
_cell.angle_beta   90.00
_cell.angle_gamma   90.00
#
_symmetry.space_group_name_H-M   'P 1'
#
loop_
_entity.id
_entity.type
_entity.pdbx_description
1 polymer ?
#
loop_
_entity_poly.entity_id
_entity_poly.type
_entity_poly.pdbx_seq_one_letter_code
_entity_poly.pdbx_strand_id
1 'polypeptide(L)' 'HRRQLIDQNIPWAVQQAERGRFLLALDWESRFEQPIVDLQSECSIQPFARRSN' A
#
# COMPACT_ATOMS: atom_id res chain seq x y z
N HIS A 1 18.28 6.12 -6.13
CA HIS A 1 17.37 6.79 -5.18
C HIS A 1 16.35 7.72 -5.85
N ARG A 2 16.72 8.91 -6.37
CA ARG A 2 15.74 9.85 -6.97
C ARG A 2 14.90 9.26 -8.12
N ARG A 3 15.55 8.52 -9.03
CA ARG A 3 14.87 7.90 -10.17
C ARG A 3 13.86 6.81 -9.77
N GLN A 4 14.19 5.99 -8.77
CA GLN A 4 13.25 4.99 -8.24
C GLN A 4 12.04 5.65 -7.57
N LEU A 5 12.29 6.71 -6.78
CA LEU A 5 11.22 7.46 -6.13
C LEU A 5 10.22 8.03 -7.15
N ILE A 6 10.73 8.70 -8.19
CA ILE A 6 9.91 9.37 -9.21
C ILE A 6 9.27 8.36 -10.16
N ASP A 7 10.03 7.37 -10.65
CA ASP A 7 9.57 6.49 -11.72
C ASP A 7 8.78 5.29 -11.20
N GLN A 8 8.86 4.96 -9.91
CA GLN A 8 8.26 3.74 -9.35
C GLN A 8 7.45 3.98 -8.07
N ASN A 9 8.06 4.54 -7.03
CA ASN A 9 7.40 4.63 -5.72
C ASN A 9 6.21 5.59 -5.71
N ILE A 10 6.38 6.80 -6.26
CA ILE A 10 5.30 7.80 -6.32
C ILE A 10 4.14 7.29 -7.20
N PRO A 11 4.37 6.81 -8.44
CA PRO A 11 3.29 6.24 -9.26
C PRO A 11 2.55 5.09 -8.59
N TRP A 12 3.26 4.19 -7.91
CA TRP A 12 2.61 3.09 -7.18
C TRP A 12 1.77 3.61 -6.01
N ALA A 13 2.28 4.56 -5.22
CA ALA A 13 1.55 5.13 -4.08
C ALA A 13 0.26 5.82 -4.54
N VAL A 14 0.32 6.59 -5.63
CA VAL A 14 -0.86 7.22 -6.25
C VAL A 14 -1.86 6.15 -6.70
N GLN A 15 -1.41 5.11 -7.40
CA GLN A 15 -2.29 4.02 -7.84
C GLN A 15 -2.98 3.29 -6.67
N GLN A 16 -2.27 3.08 -5.55
CA GLN A 16 -2.88 2.47 -4.37
C GLN A 16 -3.86 3.43 -3.70
N ALA A 17 -3.59 4.73 -3.68
CA ALA A 17 -4.50 5.72 -3.11
C ALA A 17 -5.79 5.87 -3.93
N GLU A 18 -5.72 5.74 -5.26
CA GLU A 18 -6.89 5.79 -6.15
C GLU A 18 -7.79 4.55 -6.04
N ARG A 19 -7.21 3.38 -5.77
CA ARG A 19 -7.92 2.09 -5.78
C ARG A 19 -8.22 1.54 -4.39
N GLY A 20 -7.44 1.97 -3.41
CA GLY A 20 -7.50 1.48 -2.04
C GLY A 20 -8.64 2.06 -1.23
N ARG A 21 -8.90 1.47 -0.07
CA ARG A 21 -9.83 2.02 0.90
C ARG A 21 -9.24 3.22 1.63
N PHE A 22 -10.11 4.09 2.14
CA PHE A 22 -9.71 5.24 2.93
C PHE A 22 -9.15 4.80 4.31
N LEU A 23 -7.83 4.74 4.42
CA LEU A 23 -7.12 4.19 5.57
C LEU A 23 -7.36 4.93 6.89
N LEU A 24 -7.75 6.21 6.84
CA LEU A 24 -8.08 6.99 8.04
C LEU A 24 -9.41 6.61 8.67
N ALA A 25 -10.30 5.91 7.94
CA ALA A 25 -11.55 5.40 8.49
C ALA A 25 -11.41 4.02 9.14
N LEU A 26 -10.20 3.45 9.14
CA LEU A 26 -9.97 2.15 9.76
C LEU A 26 -9.69 2.32 11.25
N ASP A 27 -10.31 1.47 12.05
CA ASP A 27 -9.95 1.28 13.43
C ASP A 27 -8.70 0.38 13.50
N TRP A 28 -7.55 1.00 13.65
CA TRP A 28 -6.27 0.31 13.68
C TRP A 28 -6.02 -0.44 15.00
N GLU A 29 -6.63 0.01 16.09
CA GLU A 29 -6.42 -0.59 17.42
C GLU A 29 -6.95 -2.02 17.47
N SER A 30 -8.10 -2.29 16.84
CA SER A 30 -8.66 -3.65 16.73
C SER A 30 -7.94 -4.57 15.74
N ARG A 31 -6.99 -4.04 14.95
CA ARG A 31 -6.34 -4.75 13.82
C ARG A 31 -4.85 -5.02 14.04
N PHE A 32 -4.31 -4.69 15.20
CA PHE A 32 -2.87 -4.76 15.44
C PHE A 32 -2.30 -6.18 15.33
N GLU A 33 -3.09 -7.19 15.68
CA GLU A 33 -2.71 -8.60 15.61
C GLU A 33 -2.97 -9.24 14.25
N GLN A 34 -3.67 -8.52 13.35
CA GLN A 34 -4.03 -9.05 12.05
C GLN A 34 -2.80 -9.10 11.11
N PRO A 35 -2.62 -10.19 10.35
CA PRO A 35 -1.55 -10.28 9.37
C PRO A 35 -1.63 -9.15 8.34
N ILE A 36 -0.48 -8.55 8.02
CA ILE A 36 -0.41 -7.43 7.08
C ILE A 36 -0.93 -7.78 5.68
N VAL A 37 -0.81 -9.05 5.26
CA VAL A 37 -1.31 -9.54 3.97
C VAL A 37 -2.84 -9.47 3.92
N ASP A 38 -3.51 -9.77 5.03
CA ASP A 38 -4.96 -9.72 5.12
C ASP A 38 -5.43 -8.25 5.11
N LEU A 39 -4.76 -7.39 5.87
CA LEU A 39 -5.01 -5.94 5.86
C LEU A 39 -4.81 -5.33 4.47
N GLN A 40 -3.78 -5.76 3.73
CA GLN A 40 -3.54 -5.33 2.36
C GLN A 40 -4.69 -5.75 1.44
N SER A 41 -5.15 -6.98 1.53
CA SER A 41 -6.29 -7.49 0.76
C SER A 41 -7.58 -6.72 1.10
N GLU A 42 -7.88 -6.51 2.38
CA GLU A 42 -9.05 -5.75 2.82
C GLU A 42 -9.04 -4.31 2.30
N CYS A 43 -7.86 -3.68 2.33
CA CYS A 43 -7.68 -2.30 1.88
C CYS A 43 -7.54 -2.17 0.36
N SER A 44 -7.60 -3.26 -0.41
CA SER A 44 -7.30 -3.30 -1.84
C SER A 44 -5.92 -2.74 -2.20
N ILE A 45 -4.94 -2.91 -1.30
CA ILE A 45 -3.55 -2.48 -1.48
C ILE A 45 -2.73 -3.63 -2.01
N GLN A 46 -2.09 -3.44 -3.16
CA GLN A 46 -1.16 -4.40 -3.71
C GLN A 46 0.26 -4.08 -3.27
N PRO A 47 1.03 -5.05 -2.72
CA PRO A 47 2.41 -4.83 -2.31
C PRO A 47 3.26 -4.20 -3.40
N PHE A 48 4.21 -3.34 -3.01
CA PHE A 48 5.17 -2.78 -3.95
C PHE A 48 6.13 -3.88 -4.43
N ALA A 49 5.87 -4.45 -5.60
CA ALA A 49 6.77 -5.39 -6.25
C ALA A 49 7.98 -4.61 -6.77
N ARG A 50 9.08 -4.64 -6.02
CA ARG A 50 10.35 -4.09 -6.48
C ARG A 50 10.77 -4.87 -7.73
N ARG A 51 10.83 -4.21 -8.88
CA ARG A 51 11.46 -4.80 -10.07
C ARG A 51 12.91 -5.13 -9.72
N SER A 52 13.23 -6.42 -9.63
CA SER A 52 14.60 -6.91 -9.65
C SER A 52 15.15 -6.61 -11.04
N ASN A 53 16.21 -5.79 -11.11
CA ASN A 53 17.04 -5.70 -12.31
C ASN A 53 17.94 -6.93 -12.40
#